data_AF-A0A3D5ED75-F1
#
_entry.id   AF-A0A3D5ED75-F1
#
_cell.length_a   1.000
_cell.length_b   1.000
_cell.length_c   1.000
_cell.angle_alpha   90.00
_cell.angle_beta   90.00
_cell.angle_gamma   90.00
#
_symmetry.space_group_name_H-M   'P 1'
#
loop_
_entity.id
_entity.type
_entity.pdbx_description
1 polymer ?
#
loop_
_entity_poly.entity_id
_entity_poly.type
_entity_poly.pdbx_seq_one_letter_code
_entity_poly.pdbx_strand_id
1 'polypeptide(L)'
;MAELTPFALKDAPTLIEAAFPAQKISYEAQKERKAGPGQTLTSLGSYWKGRKPLILVRSIVLGALLPQTGDNEKDLEVFEMLMGFDSVSLAKRALIKNSIKPSEIAEGIQLHNPWDYFSHNTKIIDANFNEVDALQFPIDSDSLGLKLRWRRDIDEKEKLAIYLQYLEAIDGYEAKA
;
A
#
# COMPACT_ATOMS: atom_id res chain seq x y z
N MET A 1 25.89 11.59 -12.53
CA MET A 1 24.47 11.96 -12.66
C MET A 1 24.13 11.96 -14.14
N ALA A 2 22.94 11.52 -14.53
CA ALA A 2 22.52 11.62 -15.92
C ALA A 2 22.45 13.11 -16.33
N GLU A 3 22.96 13.44 -17.51
CA GLU A 3 22.91 14.80 -18.05
C GLU A 3 21.48 15.12 -18.49
N LEU A 4 20.85 16.14 -17.89
CA LEU A 4 19.48 16.54 -18.20
C LEU A 4 19.49 17.48 -19.40
N THR A 5 18.99 17.00 -20.55
CA THR A 5 18.88 17.81 -21.77
C THR A 5 17.48 18.44 -21.84
N PRO A 6 17.35 19.79 -21.87
CA PRO A 6 16.06 20.45 -22.01
C PRO A 6 15.30 19.97 -23.25
N PHE A 7 13.99 19.78 -23.10
CA PHE A 7 13.08 19.36 -24.19
C PHE A 7 13.40 18.03 -24.87
N ALA A 8 14.23 17.17 -24.28
CA ALA A 8 14.61 15.88 -24.88
C ALA A 8 13.41 15.00 -25.28
N LEU A 9 12.28 15.13 -24.58
CA LEU A 9 11.06 14.33 -24.80
C LEU A 9 9.84 15.18 -25.22
N LYS A 10 10.04 16.42 -25.70
CA LYS A 10 8.92 17.33 -26.00
C LYS A 10 7.95 16.80 -27.07
N ASP A 11 8.46 15.99 -28.00
CA ASP A 11 7.72 15.42 -29.13
C ASP A 11 7.41 13.93 -28.91
N ALA A 12 7.75 13.39 -27.73
CA ALA A 12 7.43 12.01 -27.41
C ALA A 12 5.91 11.83 -27.26
N PRO A 13 5.34 10.70 -27.71
CA PRO A 13 3.94 10.39 -27.46
C PRO A 13 3.63 10.36 -25.96
N THR A 14 2.37 10.56 -25.60
CA THR A 14 1.94 10.56 -24.19
C THR A 14 1.83 9.14 -23.66
N LEU A 15 2.14 8.93 -22.38
CA LEU A 15 2.15 7.62 -21.74
C LEU A 15 0.81 6.88 -21.91
N ILE A 16 -0.32 7.59 -21.76
CA ILE A 16 -1.67 7.01 -21.83
C ILE A 16 -1.99 6.37 -23.19
N GLU A 17 -1.27 6.72 -24.26
CA GLU A 17 -1.45 6.14 -25.60
C GLU A 17 -0.84 4.72 -25.70
N ALA A 18 0.15 4.38 -24.86
CA ALA A 18 0.82 3.08 -24.88
C ALA A 18 0.57 2.22 -23.62
N ALA A 19 0.55 2.85 -22.45
CA ALA A 19 0.42 2.16 -21.17
C ALA A 19 -0.55 2.91 -20.24
N PHE A 20 -1.62 2.24 -19.80
CA PHE A 20 -2.56 2.83 -18.85
C PHE A 20 -3.20 1.74 -17.98
N PRO A 21 -3.00 1.74 -16.64
CA PRO A 21 -3.46 0.67 -15.76
C PRO A 21 -4.95 0.82 -15.44
N ALA A 22 -5.80 0.66 -16.46
CA ALA A 22 -7.23 0.94 -16.40
C ALA A 22 -7.96 0.17 -15.30
N GLN A 23 -7.55 -1.07 -15.00
CA GLN A 23 -8.12 -1.90 -13.95
C GLN A 23 -7.88 -1.29 -12.55
N LYS A 24 -6.61 -0.99 -12.21
CA LYS A 24 -6.24 -0.38 -10.91
C LYS A 24 -6.93 0.97 -10.71
N ILE A 25 -6.95 1.80 -11.75
CA ILE A 25 -7.61 3.11 -11.73
C ILE A 25 -9.11 2.97 -11.52
N SER A 26 -9.74 2.02 -12.21
CA SER A 26 -11.19 1.77 -12.08
C SER A 26 -11.55 1.31 -10.67
N TYR A 27 -10.75 0.44 -10.07
CA TYR A 27 -10.92 -0.02 -8.69
C TYR A 27 -10.85 1.16 -7.70
N GLU A 28 -9.81 1.99 -7.78
CA GLU A 28 -9.66 3.16 -6.89
C GLU A 28 -10.76 4.20 -7.12
N ALA A 29 -11.15 4.45 -8.37
CA ALA A 29 -12.24 5.36 -8.71
C ALA A 29 -13.58 4.87 -8.14
N GLN A 30 -13.83 3.56 -8.12
CA GLN A 30 -15.00 2.97 -7.50
C GLN A 30 -14.95 3.07 -5.97
N LYS A 31 -13.78 2.84 -5.37
CA LYS A 31 -13.55 2.97 -3.92
C LYS A 31 -13.82 4.40 -3.46
N GLU A 32 -13.31 5.40 -4.18
CA GLU A 32 -13.59 6.82 -3.92
C GLU A 32 -15.10 7.12 -4.00
N ARG A 33 -15.79 6.63 -5.04
CA ARG A 33 -17.24 6.82 -5.19
C ARG A 33 -18.07 6.19 -4.07
N LYS A 34 -17.59 5.07 -3.50
CA LYS A 34 -18.28 4.33 -2.44
C LYS A 34 -17.87 4.75 -1.02
N ALA A 35 -16.89 5.66 -0.87
CA ALA A 35 -16.37 6.07 0.44
C ALA A 35 -17.37 6.83 1.34
N GLY A 36 -18.54 7.24 0.83
CA GLY A 36 -19.58 7.90 1.61
C GLY A 36 -19.07 9.18 2.29
N PRO A 37 -19.18 9.31 3.62
CA PRO A 37 -18.63 10.45 4.36
C PRO A 37 -17.12 10.65 4.22
N GLY A 38 -16.38 9.60 3.85
CA GLY A 38 -14.92 9.64 3.63
C GLY A 38 -14.49 10.22 2.29
N GLN A 39 -15.42 10.73 1.48
CA GLN A 39 -15.07 11.39 0.21
C GLN A 39 -14.41 12.75 0.47
N THR A 40 -13.29 12.99 -0.20
CA THR A 40 -12.52 14.25 -0.07
C THR A 40 -13.36 15.47 -0.42
N LEU A 41 -14.21 15.38 -1.45
CA LEU A 41 -15.14 16.44 -1.81
C LEU A 41 -16.53 16.08 -1.28
N THR A 42 -17.13 17.01 -0.53
CA THR A 42 -18.51 16.88 -0.06
C THR A 42 -19.46 16.67 -1.23
N SER A 43 -20.57 15.98 -0.98
CA SER A 43 -21.66 15.87 -1.94
C SER A 43 -22.32 17.25 -2.07
N LEU A 44 -21.76 18.12 -2.90
CA LEU A 44 -22.33 19.41 -3.24
C LEU A 44 -23.60 19.18 -4.08
N GLY A 45 -24.74 18.88 -3.43
CA GLY A 45 -26.08 18.84 -4.01
C GLY A 45 -26.28 18.06 -5.31
N SER A 46 -27.50 18.08 -5.83
CA SER A 46 -27.83 17.46 -7.12
C SER A 46 -27.21 18.18 -8.33
N TYR A 47 -26.79 19.44 -8.17
CA TYR A 47 -26.29 20.27 -9.27
C TYR A 47 -24.93 19.80 -9.81
N TRP A 48 -24.17 19.07 -8.99
CA TRP A 48 -22.88 18.47 -9.35
C TRP A 48 -22.96 16.96 -9.63
N LYS A 49 -24.15 16.43 -9.96
CA LYS A 49 -24.35 15.04 -10.43
C LYS A 49 -23.55 14.83 -11.73
N GLY A 50 -22.33 14.33 -11.59
CA GLY A 50 -21.40 14.15 -12.72
C GLY A 50 -19.93 14.26 -12.36
N ARG A 51 -19.59 14.58 -11.11
CA ARG A 51 -18.18 14.67 -10.69
C ARG A 51 -17.40 13.40 -11.04
N LYS A 52 -16.24 13.61 -11.65
CA LYS A 52 -15.27 12.54 -11.91
C LYS A 52 -14.47 12.31 -10.62
N PRO A 53 -14.20 11.04 -10.25
CA PRO A 53 -13.33 10.73 -9.12
C PRO A 53 -12.00 11.46 -9.24
N LEU A 54 -11.48 12.04 -8.16
CA LEU A 54 -10.22 12.77 -8.15
C LEU A 54 -9.05 11.88 -8.56
N ILE A 55 -9.07 10.60 -8.15
CA ILE A 55 -8.05 9.64 -8.57
C ILE A 55 -8.07 9.41 -10.09
N LEU A 56 -9.26 9.41 -10.70
CA LEU A 56 -9.41 9.30 -12.15
C LEU A 56 -8.87 10.57 -12.82
N VAL A 57 -9.22 11.76 -12.33
CA VAL A 57 -8.72 13.03 -12.88
C VAL A 57 -7.19 13.08 -12.82
N ARG A 58 -6.59 12.72 -11.66
CA ARG A 58 -5.13 12.63 -11.49
C ARG A 58 -4.51 11.68 -12.50
N SER A 59 -5.09 10.49 -12.68
CA SER A 59 -4.56 9.49 -13.62
C SER A 59 -4.55 9.98 -15.07
N ILE A 60 -5.59 10.70 -15.50
CA ILE A 60 -5.67 11.25 -16.85
C ILE A 60 -4.65 12.38 -17.04
N VAL A 61 -4.52 13.28 -16.05
CA VAL A 61 -3.53 14.37 -16.11
C VAL A 61 -2.11 13.82 -16.19
N LEU A 62 -1.76 12.84 -15.35
CA LEU A 62 -0.42 12.24 -15.38
C LEU A 62 -0.19 11.47 -16.68
N GLY A 63 -1.16 10.65 -17.11
CA GLY A 63 -1.03 9.84 -18.32
C GLY A 63 -0.90 10.67 -19.60
N ALA A 64 -1.55 11.84 -19.64
CA ALA A 64 -1.47 12.76 -20.77
C ALA A 64 -0.21 13.64 -20.77
N LEU A 65 0.48 13.80 -19.63
CA LEU A 65 1.64 14.69 -19.50
C LEU A 65 2.97 13.95 -19.44
N LEU A 66 2.99 12.69 -18.98
CA LEU A 66 4.21 11.90 -18.94
C LEU A 66 4.58 11.45 -20.37
N PRO A 67 5.82 11.69 -20.82
CA PRO A 67 6.28 11.22 -22.12
C PRO A 67 6.60 9.72 -22.06
N GLN A 68 6.41 9.03 -23.18
CA GLN A 68 6.98 7.70 -23.36
C GLN A 68 8.50 7.78 -23.52
N THR A 69 9.23 6.92 -22.82
CA THR A 69 10.70 6.83 -22.89
C THR A 69 11.19 5.71 -23.81
N GLY A 70 10.27 4.88 -24.30
CA GLY A 70 10.56 3.66 -25.06
C GLY A 70 10.69 2.41 -24.19
N ASP A 71 10.59 2.55 -22.87
CA ASP A 71 10.53 1.47 -21.89
C ASP A 71 9.17 1.52 -21.17
N ASN A 72 8.17 0.90 -21.78
CA ASN A 72 6.78 0.96 -21.29
C ASN A 72 6.62 0.40 -19.87
N GLU A 73 7.46 -0.56 -19.47
CA GLU A 73 7.41 -1.15 -18.12
C GLU A 73 7.86 -0.12 -17.08
N LYS A 74 8.98 0.57 -17.32
CA LYS A 74 9.45 1.63 -16.40
C LYS A 74 8.57 2.86 -16.43
N ASP A 75 8.05 3.22 -17.59
CA ASP A 75 7.11 4.34 -17.72
C ASP A 75 5.86 4.06 -16.86
N LEU A 76 5.33 2.83 -16.93
CA LEU A 76 4.21 2.40 -16.10
C LEU A 76 4.57 2.34 -14.61
N GLU A 77 5.77 1.83 -14.26
CA GLU A 77 6.25 1.80 -12.87
C GLU A 77 6.28 3.22 -12.26
N VAL A 78 6.87 4.19 -12.95
CA VAL A 78 6.92 5.59 -12.51
C VAL A 78 5.52 6.17 -12.42
N PHE A 79 4.65 5.90 -13.40
CA PHE A 79 3.25 6.32 -13.34
C PHE A 79 2.54 5.75 -12.08
N GLU A 80 2.72 4.47 -11.78
CA GLU A 80 2.14 3.82 -10.62
C GLU A 80 2.69 4.37 -9.30
N MET A 81 3.99 4.68 -9.23
CA MET A 81 4.58 5.39 -8.10
C MET A 81 3.95 6.76 -7.90
N LEU A 82 3.80 7.53 -8.98
CA LEU A 82 3.16 8.84 -8.94
C LEU A 82 1.67 8.76 -8.58
N MET A 83 1.00 7.64 -8.87
CA MET A 83 -0.38 7.38 -8.47
C MET A 83 -0.50 6.86 -7.02
N GLY A 84 0.60 6.41 -6.43
CA GLY A 84 0.61 5.75 -5.12
C GLY A 84 0.02 4.34 -5.16
N PHE A 85 0.23 3.65 -6.29
CA PHE A 85 -0.19 2.27 -6.55
C PHE A 85 0.95 1.26 -6.34
N ASP A 86 2.19 1.74 -6.22
CA ASP A 86 3.34 0.90 -5.90
C ASP A 86 3.27 0.34 -4.48
N SER A 87 3.97 -0.78 -4.25
CA SER A 87 3.95 -1.51 -2.99
C SER A 87 4.33 -0.66 -1.79
N VAL A 88 5.31 0.25 -1.93
CA VAL A 88 5.76 1.12 -0.85
C VAL A 88 4.68 2.16 -0.50
N SER A 89 4.04 2.75 -1.50
CA SER A 89 2.92 3.67 -1.28
C SER A 89 1.70 2.97 -0.66
N LEU A 90 1.38 1.74 -1.10
CA LEU A 90 0.32 0.94 -0.50
C LEU A 90 0.64 0.60 0.97
N ALA A 91 1.87 0.22 1.28
CA ALA A 91 2.33 -0.03 2.65
C ALA A 91 2.20 1.21 3.53
N LYS A 92 2.62 2.38 3.04
CA LYS A 92 2.44 3.66 3.76
C LYS A 92 0.97 3.98 4.00
N ARG A 93 0.11 3.78 2.99
CA ARG A 93 -1.36 3.98 3.12
C ARG A 93 -1.94 3.08 4.21
N ALA A 94 -1.56 1.80 4.21
CA ALA A 94 -2.04 0.82 5.17
C ALA A 94 -1.56 1.12 6.60
N LEU A 95 -0.30 1.54 6.75
CA LEU A 95 0.29 1.94 8.02
C LEU A 95 -0.41 3.17 8.61
N ILE A 96 -0.59 4.25 7.83
CA ILE A 96 -1.26 5.48 8.27
C ILE A 96 -2.70 5.21 8.71
N LYS A 97 -3.40 4.33 7.99
CA LYS A 97 -4.78 3.94 8.32
C LYS A 97 -4.86 2.89 9.44
N ASN A 98 -3.74 2.32 9.85
CA ASN A 98 -3.66 1.18 10.75
C ASN A 98 -4.63 0.04 10.33
N SER A 99 -4.66 -0.25 9.02
CA SER A 99 -5.68 -1.12 8.42
C SER A 99 -5.34 -2.61 8.43
N ILE A 100 -4.11 -2.97 8.82
CA ILE A 100 -3.62 -4.34 8.91
C ILE A 100 -3.28 -4.62 10.36
N LYS A 101 -3.81 -5.71 10.91
CA LYS A 101 -3.61 -6.11 12.30
C LYS A 101 -2.31 -6.92 12.46
N PRO A 102 -1.66 -6.84 13.63
CA PRO A 102 -0.52 -7.69 13.94
C PRO A 102 -0.78 -9.20 13.80
N SER A 103 -2.01 -9.68 14.07
CA SER A 103 -2.39 -11.08 13.88
C SER A 103 -2.41 -11.49 12.40
N GLU A 104 -2.93 -10.65 11.52
CA GLU A 104 -2.92 -10.87 10.07
C GLU A 104 -1.48 -10.96 9.54
N ILE A 105 -0.60 -10.07 10.03
CA ILE A 105 0.84 -10.13 9.70
C ILE A 105 1.45 -11.43 10.22
N ALA A 106 1.12 -11.85 11.44
CA ALA A 106 1.63 -13.07 12.03
C ALA A 106 1.25 -14.32 11.24
N GLU A 107 0.09 -14.35 10.63
CA GLU A 107 -0.35 -15.46 9.78
C GLU A 107 0.26 -15.39 8.37
N GLY A 108 0.47 -14.17 7.86
CA GLY A 108 0.75 -13.93 6.44
C GLY A 108 2.22 -13.89 6.02
N ILE A 109 3.18 -13.72 6.95
CA ILE A 109 4.60 -13.61 6.58
C ILE A 109 5.54 -14.45 7.44
N GLN A 110 6.68 -14.80 6.84
CA GLN A 110 7.79 -15.40 7.57
C GLN A 110 8.59 -14.32 8.31
N LEU A 111 8.68 -14.43 9.64
CA LEU A 111 9.59 -13.64 10.47
C LEU A 111 10.28 -14.56 11.46
N HIS A 112 11.62 -14.63 11.36
CA HIS A 112 12.43 -15.47 12.26
C HIS A 112 12.45 -14.93 13.69
N ASN A 113 12.47 -13.60 13.87
CA ASN A 113 12.46 -12.95 15.18
C ASN A 113 11.25 -12.00 15.27
N PRO A 114 10.02 -12.50 15.41
CA PRO A 114 8.83 -11.64 15.45
C PRO A 114 8.85 -10.68 16.64
N TRP A 115 9.51 -11.06 17.74
CA TRP A 115 9.60 -10.28 18.98
C TRP A 115 10.55 -9.07 18.90
N ASP A 116 11.31 -8.94 17.81
CA ASP A 116 12.01 -7.69 17.48
C ASP A 116 11.00 -6.58 17.15
N TYR A 117 9.81 -6.94 16.64
CA TYR A 117 8.80 -6.00 16.16
C TYR A 117 7.52 -5.98 17.00
N PHE A 118 7.14 -7.14 17.55
CA PHE A 118 5.86 -7.37 18.23
C PHE A 118 6.05 -7.70 19.71
N SER A 119 4.97 -7.52 20.46
CA SER A 119 4.82 -7.88 21.86
C SER A 119 3.54 -8.70 22.05
N HIS A 120 3.52 -9.60 23.02
CA HIS A 120 2.38 -10.45 23.34
C HIS A 120 1.94 -10.27 24.80
N ASN A 121 0.77 -10.85 25.14
CA ASN A 121 0.18 -10.77 26.48
C ASN A 121 0.77 -11.76 27.50
N THR A 122 1.50 -12.80 27.07
CA THR A 122 2.19 -13.74 27.97
C THR A 122 3.27 -13.04 28.77
N LYS A 123 3.28 -13.24 30.08
CA LYS A 123 4.25 -12.64 31.02
C LYS A 123 5.39 -13.61 31.27
N ILE A 124 6.55 -13.08 31.65
CA ILE A 124 7.75 -13.87 31.99
C ILE A 124 7.47 -14.91 33.09
N ILE A 125 6.51 -14.64 33.97
CA ILE A 125 6.11 -15.56 35.06
C ILE A 125 5.28 -16.75 34.59
N ASP A 126 4.74 -16.71 33.36
CA ASP A 126 3.88 -17.75 32.84
C ASP A 126 4.73 -18.93 32.37
N ALA A 127 4.29 -20.17 32.66
CA ALA A 127 5.07 -21.37 32.38
C ALA A 127 5.37 -21.58 30.88
N ASN A 128 4.49 -21.07 30.01
CA ASN A 128 4.63 -21.14 28.57
C ASN A 128 5.40 -19.96 27.96
N PHE A 129 5.94 -19.03 28.76
CA PHE A 129 6.63 -17.84 28.24
C PHE A 129 7.77 -18.20 27.27
N ASN A 130 8.65 -19.13 27.65
CA ASN A 130 9.79 -19.51 26.81
C ASN A 130 9.37 -20.18 25.49
N GLU A 131 8.26 -20.92 25.50
CA GLU A 131 7.72 -21.53 24.29
C GLU A 131 7.18 -20.47 23.33
N VAL A 132 6.49 -19.46 23.88
CA VAL A 132 5.97 -18.32 23.11
C VAL A 132 7.12 -17.46 22.58
N ASP A 133 8.12 -17.15 23.40
CA ASP A 133 9.27 -16.32 23.04
C ASP A 133 10.18 -16.99 21.98
N ALA A 134 10.07 -18.31 21.82
CA ALA A 134 10.76 -19.06 20.76
C ALA A 134 9.98 -19.14 19.43
N LEU A 135 8.73 -18.67 19.36
CA LEU A 135 7.93 -18.75 18.14
C LEU A 135 8.48 -17.85 17.03
N GLN A 136 8.30 -18.32 15.80
CA GLN A 136 8.59 -17.60 14.57
C GLN A 136 7.31 -17.52 13.75
N PHE A 137 7.11 -16.45 12.99
CA PHE A 137 5.99 -16.38 12.06
C PHE A 137 6.30 -17.24 10.81
N PRO A 138 5.30 -17.85 10.15
CA PRO A 138 3.87 -17.64 10.37
C PRO A 138 3.26 -18.42 11.53
N ILE A 139 2.35 -17.79 12.28
CA ILE A 139 1.53 -18.41 13.33
C ILE A 139 0.09 -17.87 13.29
N ASP A 140 -0.87 -18.70 13.67
CA ASP A 140 -2.22 -18.25 14.04
C ASP A 140 -2.20 -17.80 15.51
N SER A 141 -2.02 -16.50 15.74
CA SER A 141 -1.93 -15.95 17.08
C SER A 141 -3.24 -16.08 17.87
N ASP A 142 -4.38 -16.03 17.18
CA ASP A 142 -5.69 -16.06 17.81
C ASP A 142 -6.01 -17.46 18.35
N SER A 143 -5.69 -18.51 17.58
CA SER A 143 -5.78 -19.92 18.02
C SER A 143 -4.84 -20.23 19.19
N LEU A 144 -3.69 -19.55 19.26
CA LEU A 144 -2.74 -19.65 20.39
C LEU A 144 -3.14 -18.77 21.59
N GLY A 145 -4.21 -17.98 21.49
CA GLY A 145 -4.62 -17.04 22.54
C GLY A 145 -3.66 -15.87 22.76
N LEU A 146 -2.79 -15.61 21.78
CA LEU A 146 -1.76 -14.57 21.81
C LEU A 146 -2.30 -13.26 21.24
N LYS A 147 -2.37 -12.23 22.08
CA LYS A 147 -2.74 -10.88 21.67
C LYS A 147 -1.50 -10.10 21.25
N LEU A 148 -1.25 -10.07 19.95
CA LEU A 148 -0.12 -9.35 19.37
C LEU A 148 -0.34 -7.84 19.31
N ARG A 149 0.71 -7.09 19.61
CA ARG A 149 0.76 -5.63 19.49
C ARG A 149 2.14 -5.21 19.00
N TRP A 150 2.21 -4.15 18.21
CA TRP A 150 3.48 -3.48 17.94
C TRP A 150 4.21 -3.16 19.24
N ARG A 151 5.52 -3.39 19.26
CA ARG A 151 6.37 -2.87 20.32
C ARG A 151 6.24 -1.35 20.42
N ARG A 152 6.45 -0.80 21.61
CA ARG A 152 6.27 0.63 21.87
C ARG A 152 7.43 1.47 21.33
N ASP A 153 8.61 0.87 21.24
CA ASP A 153 9.88 1.46 20.85
C ASP A 153 10.24 1.28 19.38
N ILE A 154 9.39 0.58 18.61
CA ILE A 154 9.62 0.33 17.18
C ILE A 154 9.48 1.63 16.35
N ASP A 155 10.43 1.84 15.44
CA ASP A 155 10.41 2.98 14.52
C ASP A 155 9.35 2.81 13.43
N GLU A 156 8.89 3.93 12.87
CA GLU A 156 7.92 3.92 11.77
C GLU A 156 8.49 3.26 10.51
N LYS A 157 9.81 3.39 10.26
CA LYS A 157 10.45 2.74 9.11
C LYS A 157 10.48 1.22 9.27
N GLU A 158 10.71 0.72 10.48
CA GLU A 158 10.70 -0.71 10.78
C GLU A 158 9.28 -1.28 10.61
N LYS A 159 8.26 -0.58 11.12
CA LYS A 159 6.86 -0.92 10.84
C LYS A 159 6.60 -0.96 9.34
N LEU A 160 6.99 0.07 8.60
CA LEU A 160 6.76 0.15 7.16
C LEU A 160 7.39 -1.02 6.41
N ALA A 161 8.59 -1.46 6.80
CA ALA A 161 9.24 -2.62 6.21
C ALA A 161 8.41 -3.90 6.41
N ILE A 162 7.84 -4.11 7.60
CA ILE A 162 6.96 -5.25 7.88
C ILE A 162 5.64 -5.16 7.10
N TYR A 163 5.04 -3.97 7.00
CA TYR A 163 3.85 -3.75 6.15
C TYR A 163 4.14 -4.06 4.68
N LEU A 164 5.30 -3.65 4.17
CA LEU A 164 5.73 -3.92 2.80
C LEU A 164 5.88 -5.42 2.57
N GLN A 165 6.62 -6.12 3.44
CA GLN A 165 6.80 -7.57 3.35
C GLN A 165 5.46 -8.31 3.37
N TYR A 166 4.52 -7.89 4.21
CA TYR A 166 3.17 -8.45 4.25
C TYR A 166 2.38 -8.22 2.97
N LEU A 167 2.38 -6.98 2.44
CA LEU A 167 1.68 -6.70 1.19
C LEU A 167 2.34 -7.38 -0.02
N GLU A 168 3.65 -7.64 0.01
CA GLU A 168 4.34 -8.40 -1.02
C GLU A 168 3.93 -9.88 -1.05
N ALA A 169 3.59 -10.46 0.10
CA ALA A 169 3.08 -11.83 0.20
C ALA A 169 1.63 -11.99 -0.31
N ILE A 170 0.90 -10.89 -0.50
CA ILE A 170 -0.46 -10.89 -1.06
C ILE A 170 -0.41 -10.79 -2.58
N ASP A 171 -1.25 -11.53 -3.28
CA ASP A 171 -1.40 -11.45 -4.72
C ASP A 171 -2.50 -10.47 -5.15
N GLY A 172 -2.22 -9.74 -6.24
CA GLY A 172 -3.17 -8.80 -6.84
C GLY A 172 -3.18 -7.42 -6.19
N TYR A 173 -3.53 -6.40 -6.97
CA TYR A 173 -3.54 -5.02 -6.50
C TYR A 173 -4.71 -4.75 -5.56
N GLU A 174 -5.88 -5.27 -5.90
CA GLU A 174 -7.14 -5.01 -5.20
C GLU A 174 -7.12 -5.54 -3.77
N ALA A 175 -6.44 -6.67 -3.53
CA ALA A 175 -6.25 -7.22 -2.18
C ALA A 175 -5.28 -6.38 -1.33
N LYS A 176 -4.31 -5.70 -1.96
CA LYS A 176 -3.34 -4.84 -1.26
C LYS A 176 -3.88 -3.42 -0.97
N ALA A 177 -4.80 -2.90 -1.78
CA ALA A 177 -5.10 -1.46 -1.89
C ALA A 177 -6.35 -0.96 -1.14
#